data_AF-A0A2P2JFH4-F1
#
_entry.id   AF-A0A2P2JFH4-F1
#
_cell.length_a   1.000
_cell.length_b   1.000
_cell.length_c   1.000
_cell.angle_alpha   90.00
_cell.angle_beta   90.00
_cell.angle_gamma   90.00
#
_symmetry.space_group_name_H-M   'P 1'
#
loop_
_entity.id
_entity.type
_entity.pdbx_description
1 polymer ?
#
loop_
_entity_poly.entity_id
_entity_poly.type
_entity_poly.pdbx_seq_one_letter_code
_entity_poly.pdbx_strand_id
1 'polypeptide(L)'
;MGAFRIALESVFNRIHPNALNYTSYGKPNPSVFRNAEAVLKQLVSLHDEAYPTDHANAGNHHFKRLYMIGDNPSVDIKGARQAGDPWFSILTRTGVFKGTDNHTEFLADLVVDTVEDAVDYILKSECA
;
A
#
# COMPACT_ATOMS: atom_id res chain seq x y z
N MET A 1 -10.95 10.90 2.30
CA MET A 1 -10.53 12.00 3.21
C MET A 1 -9.91 13.21 2.51
N GLY A 2 -9.39 13.11 1.28
CA GLY A 2 -8.81 14.26 0.56
C GLY A 2 -9.77 15.44 0.38
N ALA A 3 -11.01 15.19 -0.07
CA ALA A 3 -11.99 16.25 -0.31
C ALA A 3 -12.34 17.05 0.96
N PHE A 4 -12.59 16.37 2.09
CA PHE A 4 -12.87 17.02 3.36
C PHE A 4 -11.70 17.87 3.85
N ARG A 5 -10.47 17.33 3.78
CA ARG A 5 -9.25 18.08 4.13
C ARG A 5 -9.13 19.37 3.31
N ILE A 6 -9.32 19.27 1.98
CA ILE A 6 -9.23 20.41 1.07
C ILE A 6 -10.32 21.43 1.37
N ALA A 7 -11.56 21.00 1.62
CA ALA A 7 -12.65 21.89 1.97
C ALA A 7 -12.38 22.63 3.30
N LEU A 8 -11.94 21.91 4.33
CA LEU A 8 -11.58 22.49 5.62
C LEU A 8 -10.42 23.48 5.50
N GLU A 9 -9.35 23.11 4.80
CA GLU A 9 -8.20 23.96 4.53
C GLU A 9 -8.61 25.23 3.77
N SER A 10 -9.49 25.09 2.77
CA SER A 10 -9.98 26.22 1.98
C SER A 10 -10.76 27.22 2.83
N VAL A 11 -11.66 26.74 3.71
CA VAL A 11 -12.42 27.59 4.62
C VAL A 11 -11.51 28.24 5.65
N PHE A 12 -10.61 27.47 6.27
CA PHE A 12 -9.71 27.97 7.31
C PHE A 12 -8.78 29.06 6.77
N ASN A 13 -8.14 28.83 5.63
CA ASN A 13 -7.20 29.77 5.00
C ASN A 13 -7.88 31.05 4.50
N ARG A 14 -9.21 31.02 4.30
CA ARG A 14 -9.98 32.20 3.88
C ARG A 14 -10.27 33.15 5.05
N ILE A 15 -10.37 32.64 6.27
CA ILE A 15 -10.80 33.40 7.45
C ILE A 15 -9.67 33.65 8.46
N HIS A 16 -8.50 33.03 8.28
CA HIS A 16 -7.33 33.24 9.11
C HIS A 16 -6.16 33.82 8.28
N PRO A 17 -5.30 34.65 8.87
CA PRO A 17 -4.13 35.21 8.19
C PRO A 17 -3.03 34.16 7.93
N ASN A 18 -3.03 33.06 8.70
CA ASN A 18 -2.07 31.97 8.56
C ASN A 18 -2.75 30.74 7.95
N ALA A 19 -2.01 29.99 7.13
CA ALA A 19 -2.49 28.74 6.58
C ALA A 19 -2.73 27.68 7.69
N LEU A 20 -3.67 26.78 7.45
CA LEU A 20 -3.96 25.65 8.33
C LEU A 20 -2.72 24.77 8.47
N ASN A 21 -2.18 24.71 9.68
CA ASN A 21 -1.14 23.74 10.02
C ASN A 21 -1.81 22.43 10.46
N TYR A 22 -1.52 21.33 9.76
CA TYR A 22 -2.08 20.03 10.08
C TYR A 22 -1.11 18.90 9.72
N THR A 23 -1.28 17.76 10.38
CA THR A 23 -0.61 16.51 10.02
C THR A 23 -1.63 15.54 9.44
N SER A 24 -1.31 14.94 8.29
CA SER A 24 -2.16 13.91 7.69
C SER A 24 -1.47 12.55 7.76
N TYR A 25 -2.23 11.56 8.18
CA TYR A 25 -1.84 10.15 8.12
C TYR A 25 -2.64 9.45 7.02
N GLY A 26 -2.04 8.41 6.44
CA GLY A 26 -2.63 7.66 5.33
C GLY A 26 -1.69 7.60 4.13
N LYS A 27 -2.03 6.71 3.20
CA LYS A 27 -1.39 6.63 1.89
C LYS A 27 -1.52 7.99 1.17
N PRO A 28 -0.53 8.41 0.37
CA PRO A 28 0.67 7.66 -0.06
C PRO A 28 1.87 7.74 0.90
N ASN A 29 1.73 8.24 2.13
CA ASN A 29 2.88 8.44 3.02
C ASN A 29 3.63 7.11 3.32
N PRO A 30 4.94 7.01 3.04
CA PRO A 30 5.72 5.79 3.28
C PRO A 30 5.69 5.28 4.72
N SER A 31 5.50 6.16 5.71
CA SER A 31 5.41 5.75 7.10
C SER A 31 4.26 4.76 7.36
N VAL A 32 3.17 4.87 6.59
CA VAL A 32 2.02 3.97 6.68
C VAL A 32 2.36 2.58 6.17
N PHE A 33 3.16 2.48 5.10
CA PHE A 33 3.63 1.19 4.57
C PHE A 33 4.63 0.53 5.51
N ARG A 34 5.58 1.28 6.07
CA ARG A 34 6.49 0.74 7.10
C ARG A 34 5.75 0.25 8.33
N ASN A 35 4.71 0.97 8.76
CA ASN A 35 3.87 0.55 9.86
C ASN A 35 3.09 -0.73 9.51
N ALA A 36 2.52 -0.81 8.30
CA ALA A 36 1.84 -2.02 7.83
C ALA A 36 2.77 -3.23 7.79
N GLU A 37 4.00 -3.06 7.30
CA GLU A 37 5.03 -4.10 7.32
C GLU A 37 5.36 -4.55 8.75
N ALA A 38 5.53 -3.61 9.70
CA ALA A 38 5.79 -3.94 11.10
C ALA A 38 4.64 -4.73 11.74
N VAL A 39 3.39 -4.35 11.47
CA VAL A 39 2.20 -5.07 11.94
C VAL A 39 2.16 -6.47 11.34
N LEU A 40 2.44 -6.63 10.04
CA LEU A 40 2.47 -7.92 9.38
C LEU A 40 3.58 -8.82 9.95
N LYS A 41 4.77 -8.28 10.23
CA LYS A 41 5.86 -9.05 10.88
C LYS A 41 5.43 -9.57 12.24
N GLN A 42 4.78 -8.74 13.04
CA GLN A 42 4.26 -9.15 14.34
C GLN A 42 3.20 -10.25 14.22
N LEU A 43 2.30 -10.16 13.23
CA LEU A 43 1.26 -11.18 13.00
C LEU A 43 1.84 -12.54 12.62
N VAL A 44 2.87 -12.56 11.78
CA VAL A 44 3.57 -13.80 11.40
C VAL A 44 4.26 -14.42 12.61
N SER A 45 4.99 -13.63 13.40
CA SER A 45 5.65 -14.14 14.61
C SER A 45 4.66 -14.74 15.62
N LEU A 46 3.46 -14.16 15.77
CA LEU A 46 2.42 -14.73 16.63
C LEU A 46 1.87 -16.06 16.11
N HIS A 47 1.83 -16.24 14.79
CA HIS A 47 1.38 -17.49 14.17
C HIS A 47 2.41 -18.61 14.33
N ASP A 48 3.71 -18.29 14.20
CA ASP A 48 4.79 -19.27 14.35
C ASP A 48 4.90 -19.81 15.79
N GLU A 49 4.66 -18.98 16.81
CA GLU A 49 4.60 -19.40 18.22
C GLU A 49 3.43 -20.39 18.51
N ALA A 50 2.36 -20.34 17.70
CA ALA A 50 1.22 -21.25 17.81
C ALA A 50 1.44 -22.58 17.07
N TYR A 51 2.36 -22.62 16.10
CA TYR A 51 2.71 -23.79 15.30
C TYR A 51 4.24 -23.88 15.12
N PRO A 52 4.98 -24.40 16.12
CA PRO A 52 6.43 -24.49 16.04
C PRO A 52 6.81 -25.46 14.92
N THR A 53 7.26 -24.89 13.80
CA THR A 53 7.93 -25.62 12.72
C THR A 53 9.44 -25.46 12.90
N ASP A 54 10.19 -26.53 12.63
CA ASP A 54 11.65 -26.64 12.81
C ASP A 54 12.41 -25.66 11.91
N HIS A 55 12.38 -24.37 12.22
CA HIS A 55 13.14 -23.34 11.51
C HIS A 55 14.33 -22.92 12.36
N ALA A 56 15.43 -23.68 12.23
CA ALA A 56 16.75 -23.39 12.79
C ALA A 56 17.42 -22.09 12.25
N ASN A 57 16.65 -21.16 11.69
CA ASN A 57 17.10 -19.87 11.17
C ASN A 57 16.13 -18.77 11.63
N ALA A 58 16.07 -18.53 12.94
CA ALA A 58 15.38 -17.39 13.55
C ALA A 58 16.13 -16.06 13.28
N GLY A 59 16.49 -15.83 12.02
CA GLY A 59 17.19 -14.64 11.55
C GLY A 59 16.24 -13.78 10.73
N ASN A 60 15.58 -12.82 11.39
CA ASN A 60 14.81 -11.72 10.80
C ASN A 60 13.65 -12.19 9.89
N HIS A 61 12.40 -12.16 10.38
CA HIS A 61 11.18 -12.37 9.57
C HIS A 61 11.03 -11.26 8.52
N HIS A 62 11.88 -11.28 7.51
CA HIS A 62 11.87 -10.35 6.40
C HIS A 62 10.96 -10.92 5.32
N PHE A 63 9.88 -10.21 5.01
CA PHE A 63 9.07 -10.56 3.86
C PHE A 63 9.92 -10.50 2.60
N LYS A 64 9.88 -11.55 1.78
CA LYS A 64 10.48 -11.53 0.44
C LYS A 64 9.71 -10.58 -0.48
N ARG A 65 8.39 -10.46 -0.27
CA ARG A 65 7.50 -9.60 -1.05
C ARG A 65 6.26 -9.24 -0.23
N LEU A 66 5.79 -8.01 -0.39
CA LEU A 66 4.51 -7.53 0.11
C LEU A 66 3.70 -6.94 -1.04
N TYR A 67 2.50 -7.46 -1.28
CA TYR A 67 1.68 -7.04 -2.41
C TYR A 67 0.71 -5.93 -1.98
N MET A 68 0.90 -4.72 -2.50
CA MET A 68 -0.07 -3.62 -2.38
C MET A 68 -1.04 -3.68 -3.56
N ILE A 69 -2.25 -4.18 -3.31
CA ILE A 69 -3.34 -4.19 -4.31
C ILE A 69 -4.24 -2.97 -4.07
N GLY A 70 -4.45 -2.15 -5.10
CA GLY A 70 -5.27 -0.95 -5.00
C GLY A 70 -5.73 -0.39 -6.33
N ASP A 71 -6.70 0.51 -6.29
CA ASP A 71 -7.38 1.08 -7.46
C ASP A 71 -6.98 2.55 -7.72
N ASN A 72 -6.23 3.18 -6.81
CA ASN A 72 -5.88 4.59 -6.91
C ASN A 72 -4.37 4.80 -7.16
N PRO A 73 -3.96 5.20 -8.37
CA PRO A 73 -2.55 5.39 -8.73
C PRO A 73 -1.81 6.41 -7.85
N SER A 74 -2.47 7.52 -7.54
CA SER A 74 -1.88 8.62 -6.76
C SER A 74 -1.73 8.33 -5.26
N VAL A 75 -2.38 7.27 -4.77
CA VAL A 75 -2.47 6.92 -3.34
C VAL A 75 -1.84 5.57 -3.09
N ASP A 76 -2.35 4.52 -3.73
CA ASP A 76 -1.95 3.13 -3.49
C ASP A 76 -0.61 2.83 -4.15
N ILE A 77 -0.55 3.04 -5.47
CA ILE A 77 0.62 2.70 -6.29
C ILE A 77 1.78 3.63 -5.97
N LYS A 78 1.52 4.93 -5.91
CA LYS A 78 2.52 5.91 -5.46
C LYS A 78 3.06 5.55 -4.07
N GLY A 79 2.19 5.17 -3.13
CA GLY A 79 2.59 4.83 -1.78
C GLY A 79 3.50 3.60 -1.73
N ALA A 80 3.12 2.50 -2.40
CA ALA A 80 3.92 1.29 -2.48
C ALA A 80 5.28 1.54 -3.12
N ARG A 81 5.32 2.30 -4.23
CA ARG A 81 6.57 2.65 -4.91
C ARG A 81 7.48 3.52 -4.07
N GLN A 82 6.93 4.46 -3.31
CA GLN A 82 7.72 5.29 -2.39
C GLN A 82 8.19 4.52 -1.16
N ALA A 83 7.46 3.48 -0.73
CA ALA A 83 7.90 2.58 0.32
C ALA A 83 9.08 1.72 -0.14
N GLY A 84 9.09 1.31 -1.42
CA GLY A 84 10.17 0.52 -2.01
C GLY A 84 10.14 -0.95 -1.56
N ASP A 85 11.26 -1.65 -1.69
CA ASP A 85 11.38 -3.05 -1.26
C ASP A 85 10.93 -3.24 0.21
N PRO A 86 10.12 -4.28 0.54
CA PRO A 86 9.70 -5.40 -0.31
C PRO A 86 8.36 -5.22 -1.03
N TRP A 87 7.86 -3.99 -1.18
CA TRP A 87 6.54 -3.71 -1.75
C TRP A 87 6.47 -3.89 -3.26
N PHE A 88 5.49 -4.66 -3.73
CA PHE A 88 5.12 -4.86 -5.12
C PHE A 88 3.70 -4.32 -5.33
N SER A 89 3.51 -3.43 -6.30
CA SER A 89 2.27 -2.70 -6.52
C SER A 89 1.42 -3.33 -7.64
N ILE A 90 0.16 -3.66 -7.33
CA ILE A 90 -0.82 -4.17 -8.27
C ILE A 90 -1.98 -3.18 -8.38
N LEU A 91 -2.19 -2.64 -9.58
CA LEU A 91 -3.26 -1.70 -9.88
C LEU A 91 -4.47 -2.42 -10.46
N THR A 92 -5.63 -2.28 -9.81
CA THR A 92 -6.90 -2.84 -10.30
C THR A 92 -7.74 -1.80 -11.04
N ARG A 93 -8.64 -2.26 -11.93
CA ARG A 93 -9.53 -1.38 -12.74
C ARG A 93 -10.95 -1.27 -12.19
N THR A 94 -11.24 -1.93 -11.08
CA THR A 94 -12.59 -1.95 -10.49
C THR A 94 -12.98 -0.63 -9.83
N GLY A 95 -12.01 0.22 -9.45
CA GLY A 95 -12.26 1.45 -8.69
C GLY A 95 -11.92 2.76 -9.41
N VAL A 96 -11.20 3.66 -8.75
CA VAL A 96 -10.85 5.02 -9.19
C VAL A 96 -10.14 5.01 -10.55
N PHE A 97 -9.23 4.08 -10.77
CA PHE A 97 -8.55 3.92 -12.04
C PHE A 97 -9.45 3.21 -13.07
N LYS A 98 -9.57 3.83 -14.26
CA LYS A 98 -10.36 3.34 -15.40
C LYS A 98 -9.57 3.27 -16.70
N GLY A 99 -8.23 3.37 -16.64
CA GLY A 99 -7.38 3.25 -17.82
C GLY A 99 -7.37 1.82 -18.37
N THR A 100 -6.96 1.65 -19.63
CA THR A 100 -6.72 0.35 -20.27
C THR A 100 -5.29 -0.13 -20.07
N ASP A 101 -4.34 0.80 -20.08
CA ASP A 101 -2.92 0.52 -19.87
C ASP A 101 -2.52 0.79 -18.42
N ASN A 102 -1.22 0.87 -18.16
CA ASN A 102 -0.70 1.34 -16.88
C ASN A 102 -0.85 2.86 -16.75
N HIS A 103 -0.90 3.36 -15.52
CA HIS A 103 -1.02 4.80 -15.29
C HIS A 103 0.27 5.52 -15.71
N THR A 104 0.14 6.61 -16.46
CA THR A 104 1.28 7.29 -17.11
C THR A 104 2.31 7.87 -16.12
N GLU A 105 1.85 8.45 -15.01
CA GLU A 105 2.72 9.03 -13.98
C GLU A 105 3.14 8.00 -12.92
N PHE A 106 2.17 7.32 -12.31
CA PHE A 106 2.37 6.31 -11.28
C PHE A 106 2.25 4.88 -11.84
N LEU A 107 3.25 4.43 -12.58
CA LEU A 107 3.30 3.07 -13.13
C LEU A 107 3.27 2.03 -12.01
N ALA A 108 2.32 1.10 -12.02
CA ALA A 108 2.33 -0.07 -11.13
C ALA A 108 3.25 -1.17 -11.66
N ASP A 109 3.66 -2.11 -10.81
CA ASP A 109 4.45 -3.27 -11.22
C ASP A 109 3.60 -4.27 -12.03
N LEU A 110 2.30 -4.35 -11.70
CA LEU A 110 1.31 -5.10 -12.45
C LEU A 110 0.00 -4.34 -12.51
N VAL A 111 -0.73 -4.47 -13.62
CA VAL A 111 -2.10 -3.96 -13.75
C VAL A 111 -3.01 -5.11 -14.13
N VAL A 112 -4.12 -5.24 -13.42
CA VAL A 112 -5.11 -6.31 -13.61
C VAL A 112 -6.52 -5.75 -13.59
N ASP A 113 -7.48 -6.53 -14.07
CA ASP A 113 -8.86 -6.05 -14.14
C ASP A 113 -9.52 -6.09 -12.75
N THR A 114 -9.31 -7.16 -11.99
CA THR A 114 -9.97 -7.39 -10.70
C THR A 114 -9.00 -7.76 -9.57
N VAL A 115 -9.51 -7.77 -8.34
CA VAL A 115 -8.76 -8.27 -7.18
C VAL A 115 -8.54 -9.79 -7.27
N GLU A 116 -9.45 -10.52 -7.91
CA GLU A 116 -9.32 -11.96 -8.14
C GLU A 116 -8.10 -12.24 -9.02
N ASP A 117 -7.96 -11.52 -10.14
CA ASP A 117 -6.80 -11.63 -11.03
C ASP A 117 -5.47 -11.33 -10.30
N ALA A 118 -5.47 -10.36 -9.38
CA ALA A 118 -4.31 -10.03 -8.56
C ALA A 118 -3.93 -11.21 -7.65
N VAL A 119 -4.91 -11.81 -6.97
CA VAL A 119 -4.68 -12.96 -6.07
C VAL A 119 -4.21 -14.17 -6.86
N ASP A 120 -4.85 -14.44 -8.01
CA ASP A 120 -4.48 -15.51 -8.92
C ASP A 120 -3.04 -15.40 -9.40
N TYR A 121 -2.62 -14.18 -9.76
CA TYR A 121 -1.24 -13.90 -10.13
C TYR A 121 -0.27 -14.15 -8.96
N ILE A 122 -0.60 -13.68 -7.76
CA ILE A 122 0.25 -13.84 -6.57
C ILE A 122 0.45 -15.31 -6.25
N LEU A 123 -0.63 -16.09 -6.21
CA LEU A 123 -0.56 -17.52 -5.92
C LEU A 123 0.28 -18.26 -6.96
N LYS A 124 0.09 -17.98 -8.25
CA LYS A 124 0.91 -18.57 -9.33
C LYS A 124 2.39 -18.17 -9.23
N SER A 125 2.68 -16.94 -8.82
CA SER A 125 4.05 -16.41 -8.74
C SER A 125 4.83 -16.92 -7.52
N GLU A 126 4.16 -17.18 -6.40
CA GLU A 126 4.79 -17.63 -5.15
C GLU A 126 4.77 -19.16 -4.98
N CYS A 127 3.96 -19.89 -5.77
CA CYS A 127 3.97 -21.35 -5.80
C CYS A 127 4.98 -21.97 -6.79
N ALA A 128 5.71 -21.14 -7.56
CA ALA A 128 6.76 -21.56 -8.49
C ALA A 128 8.14 -21.58 -7.82
#